data_AF-A0A6N7CYU7-F1
#
_entry.id   AF-A0A6N7CYU7-F1
#
_cell.length_a   1.000
_cell.length_b   1.000
_cell.length_c   1.000
_cell.angle_alpha   90.00
_cell.angle_beta   90.00
_cell.angle_gamma   90.00
#
_symmetry.space_group_name_H-M   'P 1'
#
loop_
_entity.id
_entity.type
_entity.pdbx_description
1 polymer ?
#
loop_
_entity_poly.entity_id
_entity_poly.type
_entity_poly.pdbx_seq_one_letter_code
_entity_poly.pdbx_strand_id
1 'polypeptide(L)' 'MWWRDHADHHMSVLMASDGPFSKCSAAHGHHSADNAIAPLPTDPAPAGMFPDTRNL' A
#
# COMPACT_ATOMS: atom_id res chain seq x y z
N MET A 1 21.96 15.07 4.25
CA MET A 1 22.14 13.62 4.03
C MET A 1 20.77 13.02 3.81
N TRP A 2 20.43 12.63 2.57
CA TRP A 2 19.06 12.24 2.19
C TRP A 2 18.45 11.14 3.07
N TRP A 3 19.23 10.11 3.41
CA TRP A 3 18.75 9.01 4.25
C TRP A 3 18.20 9.49 5.60
N ARG A 4 18.99 10.27 6.34
CA ARG A 4 18.59 10.83 7.63
C ARG A 4 17.47 11.87 7.50
N ASP A 5 17.64 12.80 6.56
CA ASP A 5 16.78 13.99 6.49
C ASP A 5 15.44 13.73 5.79
N HIS A 6 15.29 12.60 5.11
CA HIS A 6 14.09 12.28 4.33
C HIS A 6 13.58 10.86 4.56
N ALA A 7 14.43 9.83 4.43
CA ALA A 7 13.96 8.45 4.53
C ALA A 7 13.62 8.02 5.96
N ASP A 8 14.44 8.43 6.94
CA ASP A 8 14.37 7.97 8.34
C ASP A 8 13.01 8.23 9.00
N HIS A 9 12.36 9.34 8.66
CA HIS A 9 11.08 9.76 9.24
C HIS A 9 9.94 8.77 8.93
N HIS A 10 10.08 8.00 7.85
CA HIS A 10 9.11 7.00 7.43
C HIS A 10 9.44 5.59 7.96
N MET A 11 10.70 5.33 8.32
CA MET A 11 11.16 3.96 8.61
C MET A 11 10.46 3.32 9.81
N SER A 12 10.10 4.10 10.83
CA SER A 12 9.35 3.58 11.97
C SER A 12 7.98 3.01 11.59
N VAL A 13 7.29 3.64 10.63
CA VAL A 13 5.97 3.19 10.15
C VAL A 13 6.12 2.04 9.17
N LEU A 14 7.07 2.13 8.23
CA LEU A 14 7.28 1.11 7.21
C LEU A 14 7.71 -0.23 7.81
N MET A 15 8.47 -0.20 8.92
CA MET A 15 9.00 -1.38 9.59
C MET A 15 8.20 -1.80 10.84
N ALA A 16 7.07 -1.15 11.11
CA ALA A 16 6.19 -1.55 12.21
C ALA A 16 5.56 -2.92 11.91
N SER A 17 5.56 -3.83 12.90
CA SER A 17 5.00 -5.18 12.76
C SER A 17 3.50 -5.20 12.50
N ASP A 18 2.79 -4.17 12.95
CA ASP A 18 1.36 -3.93 12.76
C ASP A 18 1.07 -2.84 11.72
N GLY A 19 2.11 -2.42 10.98
CA GLY A 19 2.02 -1.39 9.96
C GLY A 19 1.42 -1.86 8.64
N PRO A 20 1.57 -1.04 7.57
CA PRO A 20 0.99 -1.31 6.26
C PRO A 20 1.49 -2.62 5.63
N PHE A 21 2.68 -3.09 6.01
CA PHE A 21 3.29 -4.32 5.51
C PHE A 21 3.16 -5.51 6.49
N SER A 22 2.32 -5.40 7.52
CA SER A 22 2.14 -6.45 8.55
C SER A 22 1.72 -7.82 8.02
N LYS A 23 1.15 -7.87 6.81
CA LYS A 23 0.73 -9.11 6.13
C LYS A 23 1.72 -9.61 5.07
N CYS A 24 2.80 -8.87 4.83
CA CYS A 24 3.88 -9.30 3.93
C CYS A 24 4.91 -10.13 4.69
N SER A 25 5.50 -11.15 4.06
CA SER A 25 6.56 -11.93 4.67
C SER A 25 7.54 -12.47 3.63
N ALA A 26 8.77 -12.79 4.05
CA ALA A 26 9.75 -13.41 3.15
C ALA A 26 9.31 -14.81 2.66
N ALA A 27 8.52 -15.54 3.47
CA ALA A 27 8.06 -16.89 3.14
C ALA A 27 6.87 -16.91 2.17
N HIS A 28 5.96 -15.92 2.25
CA HIS A 28 4.72 -15.90 1.49
C HIS A 28 4.64 -14.73 0.50
N GLY A 29 5.65 -13.86 0.46
CA GLY A 29 5.68 -12.69 -0.39
C GLY A 29 4.69 -11.61 0.06
N HIS A 30 4.16 -10.88 -0.92
CA HIS A 30 3.11 -9.88 -0.71
C HIS A 30 1.76 -10.55 -0.47
N HIS A 31 0.92 -9.89 0.31
CA HIS A 31 -0.45 -10.31 0.56
C HIS A 31 -1.29 -10.46 -0.72
N SER A 32 -2.12 -11.50 -0.70
CA SER A 32 -3.17 -11.77 -1.68
C SER A 32 -4.50 -11.19 -1.18
N ALA A 33 -5.53 -11.15 -2.03
CA ALA A 33 -6.83 -10.56 -1.69
C ALA A 33 -7.50 -11.20 -0.45
N ASP A 34 -7.18 -12.44 -0.14
CA ASP A 34 -7.69 -13.23 0.99
C ASP A 34 -6.97 -12.98 2.32
N ASN A 35 -5.77 -12.40 2.31
CA ASN A 35 -5.00 -12.12 3.54
C ASN A 35 -4.47 -10.67 3.66
N ALA A 36 -4.93 -9.78 2.78
CA ALA A 36 -4.59 -8.36 2.81
C ALA A 36 -5.16 -7.65 4.05
N ILE A 37 -4.59 -6.49 4.36
CA ILE A 37 -5.23 -5.54 5.26
C ILE A 37 -6.56 -5.06 4.66
N ALA A 38 -7.45 -4.53 5.50
CA ALA A 38 -8.66 -3.90 5.00
C ALA A 38 -8.29 -2.82 3.97
N PRO A 39 -9.02 -2.70 2.85
CA PRO A 39 -8.79 -1.64 1.88
C PRO A 39 -8.79 -0.28 2.57
N LEU A 40 -7.86 0.59 2.15
CA LEU A 40 -7.86 1.96 2.63
C LEU A 40 -9.20 2.61 2.28
N PRO A 41 -9.77 3.45 3.16
CA PRO A 41 -10.96 4.22 2.82
C PRO A 41 -10.68 5.08 1.60
N THR A 42 -11.44 4.88 0.54
CA THR A 42 -11.35 5.66 -0.69
C THR A 42 -12.71 6.19 -1.09
N ASP A 43 -12.72 7.43 -1.57
CA ASP A 43 -13.86 7.96 -2.30
C ASP A 43 -13.88 7.37 -3.71
N PRO A 44 -15.07 7.21 -4.32
CA PRO A 44 -15.16 6.83 -5.72
C PRO A 44 -14.42 7.84 -6.59
N ALA A 45 -13.73 7.33 -7.60
CA ALA A 45 -13.07 8.18 -8.58
C ALA A 45 -14.07 9.17 -9.22
N PRO A 46 -13.70 10.44 -9.42
CA PRO A 46 -14.51 11.38 -10.17
C PRO A 46 -14.92 10.83 -11.55
N ALA A 47 -16.13 11.18 -11.99
CA ALA A 47 -16.63 10.79 -13.31
C ALA A 47 -15.67 11.27 -14.41
N GLY A 48 -15.28 10.35 -15.31
CA GLY A 48 -14.35 10.64 -16.40
C GLY A 48 -12.86 10.65 -16.02
N MET A 49 -12.50 10.38 -14.75
CA MET A 49 -11.09 10.29 -14.34
C MET A 49 -10.35 9.11 -14.99
N PHE A 50 -11.04 7.98 -15.17
CA PHE A 50 -10.47 6.77 -15.76
C PHE A 50 -11.22 6.41 -17.05
N PRO A 51 -10.51 6.02 -18.12
CA PRO A 51 -11.15 5.50 -19.33
C PRO A 51 -11.83 4.16 -19.06
N ASP A 52 -12.95 3.88 -19.73
CA ASP A 52 -13.60 2.58 -19.65
C ASP A 52 -12.80 1.54 -20.44
N THR A 53 -12.14 0.63 -19.74
CA THR A 53 -11.26 -0.39 -20.32
C THR A 53 -11.98 -1.67 -20.74
N ARG A 54 -13.30 -1.77 -20.57
CA ARG A 54 -14.07 -2.98 -20.92
C ARG A 54 -14.30 -3.18 -22.43
N ASN A 55 -13.95 -2.19 -23.24
CA ASN A 55 -14.09 -2.18 -24.70
C ASN A 55 -12.74 -2.00 -25.44
N LEU A 56 -11.61 -2.23 -24.76
CA LEU A 56 -10.26 -2.16 -25.34
C LEU A 56 -9.74 -3.55 -25.71
#